data_AF-A0A540K980-F1
#
_entry.id   AF-A0A540K980-F1
#
_cell.length_a   1.000
_cell.length_b   1.000
_cell.length_c   1.000
_cell.angle_alpha   90.00
_cell.angle_beta   90.00
_cell.angle_gamma   90.00
#
_symmetry.space_group_name_H-M   'P 1'
#
loop_
_entity.id
_entity.type
_entity.pdbx_description
1 polymer ?
#
loop_
_entity_poly.entity_id
_entity_poly.type
_entity_poly.pdbx_seq_one_letter_code
_entity_poly.pdbx_strand_id
1 'polypeptide(L)'
;MLIHSIGFNGGVPITEEFFSEKITGGHNEYICGILFPDWDIERARQFFQDKESMYRRLVSEKVEPVKGLDRLRQRIEKQGLRRAAVTNASRLNVELILSKLKLTDFFEILVLRGECVRAKPFPDPYLTAPETLKLSNKHVSSLRSESWSISRNAGSGFRHKESRGSVD
;
A
#
# COMPACT_ATOMS: atom_id res chain seq x y z
N MET A 1 -18.46 2.69 0.04
CA MET A 1 -17.23 2.24 -0.66
C MET A 1 -17.62 1.66 -2.02
N LEU A 2 -16.77 1.78 -3.05
CA LEU A 2 -17.04 1.33 -4.44
C LEU A 2 -17.53 -0.13 -4.54
N ILE A 3 -17.12 -0.99 -3.61
CA ILE A 3 -17.54 -2.39 -3.57
C ILE A 3 -19.02 -2.57 -3.13
N HIS A 4 -19.56 -1.63 -2.35
CA HIS A 4 -20.99 -1.64 -1.98
C HIS A 4 -21.88 -1.19 -3.14
N SER A 5 -21.43 -0.24 -3.97
CA SER A 5 -22.23 0.23 -5.12
C SER A 5 -22.43 -0.82 -6.20
N ILE A 6 -21.63 -1.89 -6.19
CA ILE A 6 -21.79 -3.03 -7.10
C ILE A 6 -22.48 -4.24 -6.44
N GLY A 7 -22.98 -4.10 -5.21
CA GLY A 7 -23.72 -5.15 -4.50
C GLY A 7 -22.86 -6.36 -4.06
N PHE A 8 -21.54 -6.19 -3.92
CA PHE A 8 -20.66 -7.28 -3.47
C PHE A 8 -21.13 -7.88 -2.15
N ASN A 9 -21.07 -9.22 -2.05
CA ASN A 9 -21.49 -9.99 -0.87
C ASN A 9 -22.92 -9.65 -0.40
N GLY A 10 -23.84 -9.36 -1.33
CA GLY A 10 -25.22 -8.97 -0.98
C GLY A 10 -25.31 -7.65 -0.22
N GLY A 11 -24.30 -6.78 -0.34
CA GLY A 11 -24.21 -5.52 0.41
C GLY A 11 -23.59 -5.66 1.80
N VAL A 12 -23.20 -6.87 2.21
CA VAL A 12 -22.49 -7.09 3.49
C VAL A 12 -21.07 -6.52 3.40
N PRO A 13 -20.66 -5.64 4.34
CA PRO A 13 -19.32 -5.07 4.33
C PRO A 13 -18.21 -6.13 4.47
N ILE A 14 -17.05 -5.84 3.88
CA ILE A 14 -15.83 -6.63 4.07
C ILE A 14 -15.33 -6.43 5.51
N THR A 15 -15.03 -7.53 6.21
CA THR A 15 -14.42 -7.49 7.55
C THR A 15 -12.93 -7.13 7.48
N GLU A 16 -12.38 -6.64 8.59
CA GLU A 16 -10.95 -6.32 8.68
C GLU A 16 -10.07 -7.56 8.50
N GLU A 17 -10.50 -8.69 9.07
CA GLU A 17 -9.82 -9.98 8.95
C GLU A 17 -9.74 -10.41 7.49
N PHE A 18 -10.86 -10.35 6.76
CA PHE A 18 -10.90 -10.69 5.34
C PHE A 18 -10.02 -9.75 4.51
N PHE A 19 -10.06 -8.44 4.81
CA PHE A 19 -9.23 -7.47 4.12
C PHE A 19 -7.73 -7.73 4.35
N SER A 20 -7.34 -8.05 5.58
CA SER A 20 -5.96 -8.37 5.93
C SER A 20 -5.48 -9.63 5.23
N GLU A 21 -6.27 -10.71 5.30
CA GLU A 21 -5.87 -12.02 4.76
C GLU A 21 -5.89 -12.11 3.24
N LYS A 22 -6.87 -11.48 2.58
CA LYS A 22 -7.16 -11.73 1.16
C LYS A 22 -6.85 -10.57 0.24
N ILE A 23 -6.81 -9.34 0.75
CA ILE A 23 -6.70 -8.13 -0.07
C ILE A 23 -5.35 -7.45 0.13
N THR A 24 -4.82 -7.45 1.36
CA THR A 24 -3.65 -6.63 1.71
C THR A 24 -2.40 -7.07 0.96
N GLY A 25 -1.80 -6.13 0.22
CA GLY A 25 -0.56 -6.35 -0.53
C GLY A 25 -0.70 -7.21 -1.79
N GLY A 26 -1.90 -7.73 -2.08
CA GLY A 26 -2.19 -8.49 -3.30
C GLY A 26 -2.16 -7.61 -4.56
N HIS A 27 -1.83 -8.21 -5.70
CA HIS A 27 -2.00 -7.56 -7.00
C HIS A 27 -3.49 -7.59 -7.41
N ASN A 28 -3.91 -6.66 -8.28
CA ASN A 28 -5.33 -6.46 -8.60
C ASN A 28 -5.96 -7.70 -9.23
N GLU A 29 -5.30 -8.42 -10.15
CA GLU A 29 -5.90 -9.63 -10.74
C GLU A 29 -6.11 -10.75 -9.72
N TYR A 30 -5.16 -10.94 -8.79
CA TYR A 30 -5.30 -11.93 -7.72
C TYR A 30 -6.50 -11.59 -6.81
N ILE A 31 -6.59 -10.33 -6.40
CA ILE A 31 -7.72 -9.84 -5.59
C ILE A 31 -9.03 -9.99 -6.36
N CYS A 32 -9.01 -9.80 -7.69
CA CYS A 32 -10.17 -9.99 -8.54
C CYS A 32 -10.71 -11.41 -8.49
N GLY A 33 -9.83 -12.41 -8.64
CA GLY A 33 -10.25 -13.81 -8.60
C GLY A 33 -10.89 -14.21 -7.27
N ILE A 34 -10.53 -13.52 -6.18
CA ILE A 34 -11.13 -13.74 -4.86
C ILE A 34 -12.47 -13.02 -4.72
N LEU A 35 -12.53 -11.74 -5.11
CA LEU A 35 -13.72 -10.91 -4.90
C LEU A 35 -14.80 -11.18 -5.96
N PHE A 36 -14.41 -11.50 -7.18
CA PHE A 36 -15.29 -11.56 -8.33
C PHE A 36 -14.94 -12.74 -9.24
N PRO A 37 -15.01 -13.99 -8.73
CA PRO A 37 -14.63 -15.17 -9.52
C PRO A 37 -15.48 -15.33 -10.80
N ASP A 38 -16.74 -14.86 -10.77
CA ASP A 38 -17.69 -15.00 -11.89
C ASP A 38 -17.69 -13.79 -12.84
N TRP A 39 -16.85 -12.78 -12.61
CA TRP A 39 -16.78 -11.63 -13.50
C TRP A 39 -15.89 -11.89 -14.70
N ASP A 40 -16.30 -11.36 -15.85
CA ASP A 40 -15.41 -11.30 -17.00
C ASP A 40 -14.22 -10.34 -16.75
N ILE A 41 -13.15 -10.56 -17.49
CA ILE A 41 -11.88 -9.85 -17.35
C ILE A 41 -12.03 -8.33 -17.57
N GLU A 42 -12.93 -7.91 -18.46
CA GLU A 42 -13.06 -6.50 -18.81
C GLU A 42 -13.82 -5.74 -17.71
N ARG A 43 -14.92 -6.31 -17.21
CA ARG A 43 -15.65 -5.78 -16.06
C ARG A 43 -14.75 -5.68 -14.82
N ALA A 44 -13.96 -6.71 -14.57
CA ALA A 44 -12.94 -6.73 -13.52
C ALA A 44 -11.95 -5.57 -13.68
N ARG A 45 -11.36 -5.45 -14.87
CA ARG A 45 -10.39 -4.39 -15.20
C ARG A 45 -10.97 -3.01 -14.94
N GLN A 46 -12.19 -2.74 -15.43
CA GLN A 46 -12.85 -1.44 -15.23
C GLN A 46 -13.03 -1.12 -13.74
N PHE A 47 -13.48 -2.08 -12.93
CA PHE A 47 -13.64 -1.89 -11.49
C PHE A 47 -12.32 -1.52 -10.80
N PHE A 48 -11.20 -2.13 -11.17
CA PHE A 48 -9.90 -1.78 -10.59
C PHE A 48 -9.42 -0.40 -11.04
N GLN A 49 -9.70 0.01 -12.28
CA GLN A 49 -9.42 1.37 -12.74
C GLN A 49 -10.23 2.40 -11.96
N ASP A 50 -11.51 2.14 -11.72
CA ASP A 50 -12.40 3.00 -10.93
C ASP A 50 -11.94 3.06 -9.47
N LYS A 51 -11.54 1.91 -8.90
CA LYS A 51 -10.96 1.82 -7.56
C LYS A 51 -9.70 2.67 -7.43
N GLU A 52 -8.79 2.59 -8.40
CA GLU A 52 -7.56 3.39 -8.38
C GLU A 52 -7.85 4.89 -8.55
N SER A 53 -8.82 5.26 -9.38
CA SER A 53 -9.26 6.65 -9.54
C SER A 53 -9.87 7.21 -8.26
N MET A 54 -10.76 6.44 -7.63
CA MET A 54 -11.33 6.78 -6.32
C MET A 54 -10.23 6.90 -5.25
N TYR A 55 -9.27 5.97 -5.23
CA TYR A 55 -8.12 6.03 -4.32
C TYR A 55 -7.34 7.33 -4.48
N ARG A 56 -6.97 7.71 -5.70
CA ARG A 56 -6.24 8.97 -5.97
C ARG A 56 -7.02 10.20 -5.51
N ARG A 57 -8.34 10.23 -5.72
CA ARG A 57 -9.18 11.31 -5.22
C ARG A 57 -9.12 11.40 -3.68
N LEU A 58 -9.29 10.29 -2.98
CA LEU A 58 -9.27 10.24 -1.51
C LEU A 58 -7.91 10.67 -0.94
N VAL A 59 -6.81 10.21 -1.53
CA VAL A 59 -5.46 10.64 -1.14
C VAL A 59 -5.29 12.14 -1.35
N SER A 60 -5.75 12.64 -2.50
CA SER A 60 -5.60 14.05 -2.82
C SER A 60 -6.29 14.96 -1.81
N GLU A 61 -7.40 14.50 -1.24
CA GLU A 61 -8.23 15.23 -0.28
C GLU A 61 -7.81 15.01 1.20
N LYS A 62 -7.36 13.81 1.58
CA LYS A 62 -7.35 13.38 3.01
C LYS A 62 -6.07 12.71 3.50
N VAL A 63 -5.04 12.60 2.68
CA VAL A 63 -3.81 11.91 3.09
C VAL A 63 -3.06 12.71 4.16
N GLU A 64 -2.72 12.07 5.26
CA GLU A 64 -1.92 12.64 6.35
C GLU A 64 -0.77 11.69 6.69
N PRO A 65 0.43 12.18 7.01
CA PRO A 65 1.54 11.32 7.42
C PRO A 65 1.22 10.60 8.74
N VAL A 66 1.71 9.36 8.87
CA VAL A 66 1.66 8.65 10.16
C VAL A 66 2.45 9.40 11.20
N LYS A 67 1.91 9.43 12.42
CA LYS A 67 2.60 9.95 13.59
C LYS A 67 4.00 9.31 13.71
N GLY A 68 5.04 10.15 13.67
CA GLY A 68 6.43 9.74 13.79
C GLY A 68 7.16 9.50 12.46
N LEU A 69 6.48 9.61 11.31
CA LEU A 69 7.11 9.48 9.99
C LEU A 69 8.26 10.48 9.81
N ASP A 70 8.06 11.75 10.17
CA ASP A 70 9.09 12.78 10.05
C ASP A 70 10.31 12.50 10.94
N ARG A 71 10.07 12.01 12.17
CA ARG A 71 11.14 11.63 13.10
C ARG A 71 11.95 10.45 12.55
N LEU A 72 11.27 9.46 11.98
CA LEU A 72 11.92 8.32 11.33
C LEU A 72 12.73 8.78 10.12
N ARG A 73 12.14 9.62 9.26
CA ARG A 73 12.78 10.22 8.08
C ARG A 73 14.11 10.89 8.43
N GLN A 74 14.08 11.81 9.40
CA GLN A 74 15.28 12.54 9.85
C GLN A 74 16.35 11.60 10.41
N ARG A 75 15.96 10.55 11.14
CA ARG A 75 16.90 9.58 11.70
C ARG A 75 17.61 8.78 10.59
N ILE A 76 16.86 8.36 9.57
CA ILE A 76 17.39 7.60 8.43
C ILE A 76 18.35 8.49 7.61
N GLU A 77 17.97 9.74 7.35
CA GLU A 77 18.81 10.72 6.66
C GLU A 77 20.11 11.01 7.41
N LYS A 78 20.04 11.25 8.73
CA LYS A 78 21.22 11.50 9.57
C LYS A 78 22.22 10.33 9.56
N GLN A 79 21.74 9.10 9.38
CA GLN A 79 22.58 7.90 9.32
C GLN A 79 23.16 7.64 7.93
N GLY A 80 22.78 8.44 6.91
CA GLY A 80 23.23 8.22 5.53
C GLY A 80 22.73 6.91 4.93
N LEU A 81 21.60 6.39 5.40
CA LEU A 81 21.06 5.12 4.93
C LEU A 81 20.45 5.27 3.54
N ARG A 82 20.74 4.28 2.69
CA ARG A 82 20.16 4.17 1.35
C ARG A 82 18.75 3.63 1.43
N ARG A 83 17.87 4.12 0.55
CA ARG A 83 16.42 3.92 0.68
C ARG A 83 15.79 3.48 -0.63
N ALA A 84 14.99 2.43 -0.57
CA ALA A 84 14.14 1.97 -1.67
C ALA A 84 12.71 1.75 -1.17
N ALA A 85 11.72 2.05 -2.01
CA ALA A 85 10.32 1.69 -1.77
C ALA A 85 9.94 0.53 -2.70
N VAL A 86 9.34 -0.52 -2.15
CA VAL A 86 8.91 -1.72 -2.90
C VAL A 86 7.41 -1.91 -2.73
N THR A 87 6.64 -1.83 -3.80
CA THR A 87 5.16 -1.82 -3.72
C THR A 87 4.47 -2.39 -4.96
N ASN A 88 3.32 -3.02 -4.75
CA ASN A 88 2.38 -3.40 -5.82
C ASN A 88 1.48 -2.22 -6.23
N ALA A 89 1.79 -0.97 -5.87
CA ALA A 89 1.03 0.20 -6.31
C ALA A 89 1.43 0.62 -7.74
N SER A 90 0.47 1.19 -8.48
CA SER A 90 0.76 1.83 -9.78
C SER A 90 1.59 3.10 -9.59
N ARG A 91 2.37 3.46 -10.61
CA ARG A 91 3.24 4.66 -10.60
C ARG A 91 2.50 5.94 -10.21
N LEU A 92 1.34 6.17 -10.82
CA LEU A 92 0.48 7.32 -10.50
C LEU A 92 0.10 7.40 -9.02
N ASN A 93 -0.18 6.26 -8.39
CA ASN A 93 -0.55 6.23 -6.97
C ASN A 93 0.65 6.48 -6.06
N VAL A 94 1.84 5.99 -6.45
CA VAL A 94 3.08 6.21 -5.70
C VAL A 94 3.54 7.66 -5.80
N GLU A 95 3.60 8.22 -7.00
CA GLU A 95 4.00 9.62 -7.19
C GLU A 95 3.07 10.58 -6.46
N LEU A 96 1.76 10.32 -6.48
CA LEU A 96 0.79 11.11 -5.73
C LEU A 96 1.05 11.06 -4.22
N ILE A 97 1.24 9.86 -3.63
CA ILE A 97 1.44 9.77 -2.18
C ILE A 97 2.78 10.39 -1.76
N LEU A 98 3.84 10.15 -2.54
CA LEU A 98 5.16 10.70 -2.23
C LEU A 98 5.15 12.23 -2.30
N SER A 99 4.49 12.80 -3.31
CA SER A 99 4.30 14.24 -3.42
C SER A 99 3.55 14.80 -2.22
N LYS A 100 2.40 14.21 -1.87
CA LYS A 100 1.56 14.67 -0.76
C LYS A 100 2.26 14.58 0.60
N LEU A 101 3.10 13.56 0.78
CA LEU A 101 3.86 13.35 2.01
C LEU A 101 5.24 14.02 2.01
N LYS A 102 5.60 14.76 0.95
CA LYS A 102 6.92 15.40 0.79
C LYS A 102 8.08 14.40 0.89
N LEU A 103 7.91 13.24 0.27
CA LEU A 103 8.85 12.12 0.21
C LEU A 103 9.38 11.84 -1.20
N THR A 104 9.10 12.71 -2.18
CA THR A 104 9.50 12.52 -3.58
C THR A 104 10.99 12.19 -3.73
N ASP A 105 11.86 12.89 -3.00
CA ASP A 105 13.32 12.71 -3.08
C ASP A 105 13.86 11.82 -1.95
N PHE A 106 12.99 11.22 -1.14
CA PHE A 106 13.41 10.43 0.01
C PHE A 106 13.93 9.04 -0.40
N PHE A 107 13.35 8.45 -1.44
CA PHE A 107 13.73 7.13 -1.92
C PHE A 107 14.64 7.27 -3.16
N GLU A 108 15.78 6.58 -3.15
CA GLU A 108 16.65 6.50 -4.32
C GLU A 108 16.07 5.59 -5.40
N ILE A 109 15.29 4.58 -4.98
CA ILE A 109 14.73 3.56 -5.86
C ILE A 109 13.27 3.33 -5.53
N LEU A 110 12.46 3.23 -6.58
CA LEU A 110 11.09 2.75 -6.52
C LEU A 110 11.02 1.46 -7.32
N VAL A 111 10.57 0.37 -6.68
CA VAL A 111 10.24 -0.90 -7.34
C VAL A 111 8.72 -1.01 -7.31
N LEU A 112 8.10 -0.83 -8.47
CA LEU A 112 6.66 -0.64 -8.62
C LEU A 112 5.98 -1.86 -9.24
N ARG A 113 4.64 -1.80 -9.30
CA ARG A 113 3.84 -2.78 -10.03
C ARG A 113 4.30 -2.89 -11.50
N GLY A 114 4.52 -4.12 -11.95
CA GLY A 114 4.87 -4.43 -13.33
C GLY A 114 6.37 -4.29 -13.65
N GLU A 115 7.20 -3.88 -12.69
CA GLU A 115 8.65 -3.73 -12.90
C GLU A 115 9.44 -5.01 -12.58
N CYS A 116 8.78 -6.04 -12.04
CA CYS A 116 9.36 -7.36 -11.78
C CYS A 116 8.52 -8.45 -12.46
N VAL A 117 9.19 -9.55 -12.87
CA VAL A 117 8.52 -10.72 -13.49
C VAL A 117 7.43 -11.29 -12.57
N ARG A 118 7.71 -11.37 -11.27
CA ARG A 118 6.73 -11.76 -10.26
C ARG A 118 6.54 -10.64 -9.25
N ALA A 119 5.31 -10.20 -9.08
CA ALA A 119 4.94 -9.18 -8.09
C ALA A 119 4.93 -9.76 -6.67
N LYS A 120 4.74 -8.94 -5.63
CA LYS A 120 4.52 -9.47 -4.27
C LYS A 120 3.30 -10.42 -4.28
N PRO A 121 3.33 -11.55 -3.54
CA PRO A 121 4.24 -11.86 -2.42
C PRO A 121 5.55 -12.56 -2.80
N PHE A 122 5.88 -12.71 -4.09
CA PHE A 122 7.15 -13.29 -4.52
C PHE A 122 8.33 -12.40 -4.07
N PRO A 123 9.53 -12.98 -3.85
CA PRO A 123 10.69 -12.25 -3.34
C PRO A 123 11.29 -11.27 -4.36
N ASP A 124 11.01 -11.44 -5.66
CA ASP A 124 11.64 -10.72 -6.76
C ASP A 124 11.71 -9.20 -6.53
N PRO A 125 10.61 -8.50 -6.16
CA PRO A 125 10.66 -7.05 -5.96
C PRO A 125 11.56 -6.61 -4.79
N TYR A 126 11.74 -7.47 -3.78
CA TYR A 126 12.62 -7.21 -2.65
C TYR A 126 14.09 -7.48 -2.96
N LEU A 127 14.38 -8.29 -3.97
CA LEU A 127 15.74 -8.56 -4.47
C LEU A 127 16.18 -7.51 -5.48
N THR A 128 15.25 -6.99 -6.30
CA THR A 128 15.53 -5.94 -7.28
C THR A 128 16.08 -4.65 -6.64
N ALA A 129 15.56 -4.26 -5.48
CA ALA A 129 16.01 -3.06 -4.77
C ALA A 129 17.51 -3.09 -4.38
N PRO A 130 18.01 -4.07 -3.61
CA PRO A 130 19.43 -4.12 -3.23
C PRO A 130 20.36 -4.36 -4.43
N GLU A 131 19.93 -5.13 -5.44
CA GLU A 131 20.68 -5.32 -6.68
C GLU A 131 20.89 -3.98 -7.40
N THR A 132 19.84 -3.18 -7.52
CA THR A 132 19.90 -1.86 -8.18
C THR A 132 20.68 -0.85 -7.33
N LEU A 133 20.61 -0.95 -6.00
CA LEU A 133 21.48 -0.20 -5.09
C LEU A 133 22.93 -0.72 -5.11
N LYS A 134 23.26 -1.84 -5.77
CA LYS A 134 24.60 -2.47 -5.69
C LYS A 134 25.05 -2.75 -4.25
N LEU A 135 24.10 -3.09 -3.38
CA LEU A 135 24.36 -3.46 -1.98
C LEU A 135 24.38 -4.98 -1.85
N SER A 136 25.21 -5.51 -0.94
CA SER A 136 25.11 -6.91 -0.57
C SER A 136 23.88 -7.15 0.32
N ASN A 137 23.19 -8.27 0.12
CA ASN A 137 21.97 -8.61 0.88
C ASN A 137 22.18 -8.71 2.41
N LYS A 138 23.44 -8.78 2.87
CA LYS A 138 23.79 -8.89 4.30
C LYS A 138 23.50 -7.62 5.13
N HIS A 139 23.22 -6.48 4.49
CA HIS A 139 23.01 -5.20 5.19
C HIS A 139 21.64 -4.55 4.89
N VAL A 140 20.67 -5.33 4.37
CA VAL A 140 19.34 -4.83 4.01
C VAL A 140 18.37 -5.07 5.16
N SER A 141 17.76 -4.01 5.67
CA SER A 141 16.64 -4.10 6.62
C SER A 141 15.35 -3.67 5.93
N SER A 142 14.33 -4.52 5.94
CA SER A 142 13.01 -4.20 5.40
C SER A 142 12.07 -3.76 6.53
N LEU A 143 11.56 -2.53 6.48
CA LEU A 143 10.42 -2.11 7.28
C LEU A 143 9.15 -2.45 6.50
N ARG A 144 8.39 -3.43 6.98
CA ARG A 144 7.05 -3.72 6.46
C ARG A 144 6.04 -2.95 7.31
N SER A 145 5.30 -2.03 6.71
CA SER A 145 4.02 -1.63 7.29
C SER A 145 3.00 -2.68 6.87
N GLU A 146 2.40 -3.38 7.84
CA GLU A 146 1.17 -4.10 7.56
C GLU A 146 0.13 -3.05 7.17
N SER A 147 -0.34 -3.16 5.94
CA SER A 147 -1.12 -2.12 5.27
C SER A 147 -0.34 -0.85 4.95
N TRP A 148 -0.69 -0.22 3.84
CA TRP A 148 -0.21 1.09 3.43
C TRP A 148 -0.83 2.20 4.29
N SER A 149 -0.80 1.99 5.59
CA SER A 149 -1.17 2.93 6.63
C SER A 149 -0.09 3.99 6.76
N ILE A 150 0.46 4.54 5.66
CA ILE A 150 1.20 5.82 5.70
C ILE A 150 0.19 6.99 5.73
N SER A 151 -1.09 6.70 5.48
CA SER A 151 -2.21 7.61 5.73
C SER A 151 -3.31 6.96 6.53
N ARG A 152 -3.56 7.47 7.74
CA ARG A 152 -4.56 6.91 8.64
C ARG A 152 -6.01 7.33 8.33
N ASN A 153 -6.28 8.08 7.25
CA ASN A 153 -7.60 8.69 7.03
C ASN A 153 -8.12 8.77 5.58
N ALA A 154 -7.60 7.97 4.66
CA ALA A 154 -8.14 7.90 3.28
C ALA A 154 -8.87 6.56 3.04
N GLY A 155 -10.00 6.33 3.72
CA GLY A 155 -10.99 5.34 3.24
C GLY A 155 -11.63 4.38 4.25
N SER A 156 -11.24 4.37 5.52
CA SER A 156 -11.86 3.50 6.53
C SER A 156 -12.38 4.34 7.69
N GLY A 157 -13.69 4.59 7.69
CA GLY A 157 -14.38 5.19 8.83
C GLY A 157 -14.46 4.18 9.97
N PHE A 158 -13.36 4.00 10.72
CA PHE A 158 -13.35 3.25 11.96
C PHE A 158 -12.80 4.15 13.08
N ARG A 159 -13.68 4.55 14.00
CA ARG A 159 -13.29 5.16 15.26
C ARG A 159 -12.77 4.06 16.17
N HIS A 160 -11.47 4.12 16.51
CA HIS A 160 -10.95 3.37 17.64
C HIS A 160 -11.37 4.08 18.93
N LYS A 161 -12.09 3.37 19.81
CA LYS A 161 -12.26 3.77 21.21
C LYS A 161 -11.07 3.18 21.96
N GLU A 162 -10.22 4.02 22.53
CA GLU A 162 -9.14 3.58 23.44
C GLU A 162 -9.80 3.21 24.78
N SER A 163 -9.78 1.94 25.16
CA SER A 163 -10.00 1.55 26.55
C SER A 163 -8.66 1.59 27.28
N ARG A 164 -8.51 2.57 28.17
CA ARG A 164 -7.44 2.59 29.17
C ARG A 164 -7.56 1.33 30.03
N GLY A 165 -6.46 0.56 30.11
CA GLY A 165 -6.26 -0.47 31.12
C GLY A 165 -4.94 -0.19 31.81
N SER A 166 -5.03 0.23 33.07
CA SER A 166 -3.95 0.44 34.02
C SER A 166 -3.17 -0.85 34.26
N VAL A 167 -1.85 -0.72 34.36
CA VAL A 167 -0.97 -1.74 34.93
C VAL A 167 -0.89 -1.45 36.42
N ASP A 168 -1.32 -2.41 37.24
CA ASP A 168 -0.67 -2.72 38.51
C ASP A 168 0.32 -3.87 38.25
#